data_AF-V6HI04-F1
#
_entry.id   AF-V6HI04-F1
#
_cell.length_a   1.000
_cell.length_b   1.000
_cell.length_c   1.000
_cell.angle_alpha   90.00
_cell.angle_beta   90.00
_cell.angle_gamma   90.00
#
_symmetry.space_group_name_H-M   'P 1'
#
loop_
_entity.id
_entity.type
_entity.pdbx_description
1 polymer ?
#
loop_
_entity_poly.entity_id
_entity_poly.type
_entity_poly.pdbx_seq_one_letter_code
_entity_poly.pdbx_strand_id
1 'polypeptide(L)'
;MKDKKILLIPFLILAISLMIDRFLTNSYFERYYSNTLSHLNYLSKEDLYEDLKIYLKKPPSERKKVLVFLGNSRSLLFPYHELREKYPDWILYNFSVPGGSPDYFLYWVERIVKDGLHPDFVVLDQSLEIFNKTPNLALDEVLIYGVSPGFLLRHWNRYSKEQWSIFLSKRIFHSYRDRPKLWRVRERLKNNSYWANNYADAVVNTLESLADQKGSTSREANVIKLPQDQLIKRSESDFQSYLSPYTFHSDMLEMQRDSVKLLKKAGISYATIWVRVARPYFRLYGTRKTNTPEGPQIPLDIWLTEIQKFDRETQTKLWDMNHDPQYTCDDFSDPGHMSPSCYPAYGDYVFRKLSEDVGPN
;
A
#
# COMPACT_ATOMS: atom_id res chain seq x y z
N MET A 1 -37.79 14.78 36.00
CA MET A 1 -36.46 14.72 35.32
C MET A 1 -35.64 13.46 35.66
N LYS A 2 -36.24 12.33 36.09
CA LYS A 2 -35.48 11.09 36.41
C LYS A 2 -35.42 10.07 35.25
N ASP A 3 -36.27 10.18 34.23
CA ASP A 3 -36.39 9.18 33.15
C ASP A 3 -35.43 9.34 31.97
N LYS A 4 -34.66 10.44 31.90
CA LYS A 4 -33.68 10.66 30.81
C LYS A 4 -32.36 9.91 31.03
N LYS A 5 -32.10 9.38 32.24
CA LYS A 5 -30.86 8.64 32.55
C LYS A 5 -30.82 7.25 31.90
N ILE A 6 -31.98 6.63 31.67
CA ILE A 6 -32.07 5.33 30.97
C ILE A 6 -31.56 5.44 29.53
N LEU A 7 -31.73 6.60 28.89
CA LEU A 7 -31.20 6.88 27.55
C LEU A 7 -29.66 6.92 27.50
N LEU A 8 -28.97 7.04 28.65
CA LEU A 8 -27.51 6.99 28.73
C LEU A 8 -26.97 5.55 28.85
N ILE A 9 -27.81 4.57 29.16
CA ILE A 9 -27.40 3.17 29.35
C ILE A 9 -26.74 2.61 28.07
N PRO A 10 -27.30 2.79 26.85
CA PRO A 10 -26.63 2.32 25.63
C PRO A 10 -25.26 2.95 25.40
N PHE A 11 -25.09 4.23 25.72
CA PHE A 11 -23.82 4.93 25.60
C PHE A 11 -22.80 4.45 26.64
N LEU A 12 -23.25 4.15 27.87
CA LEU A 12 -22.40 3.57 28.91
C LEU A 12 -21.94 2.16 28.51
N ILE A 13 -22.85 1.32 27.99
CA ILE A 13 -22.51 -0.01 27.49
C ILE A 13 -21.48 0.11 26.37
N LEU A 14 -21.71 0.98 25.39
CA LEU A 14 -20.76 1.24 24.31
C LEU A 14 -19.39 1.67 24.86
N ALA A 15 -19.36 2.64 25.77
CA ALA A 15 -18.12 3.12 26.38
C ALA A 15 -17.35 1.98 27.08
N ILE A 16 -18.04 1.16 27.89
CA ILE A 16 -17.45 0.00 28.56
C ILE A 16 -16.93 -1.02 27.53
N SER A 17 -17.71 -1.33 26.50
CA SER A 17 -17.29 -2.24 25.44
C SER A 17 -16.04 -1.74 24.72
N LEU A 18 -15.93 -0.44 24.44
CA LEU A 18 -14.73 0.15 23.85
C LEU A 18 -13.53 0.08 24.79
N MET A 19 -13.73 0.32 26.09
CA MET A 19 -12.65 0.20 27.07
C MET A 19 -12.13 -1.23 27.16
N ILE A 20 -13.02 -2.23 27.22
CA ILE A 20 -12.65 -3.65 27.23
C ILE A 20 -11.92 -4.02 25.93
N ASP A 21 -12.45 -3.60 24.79
CA ASP A 21 -11.84 -3.83 23.48
C ASP A 21 -10.40 -3.27 23.42
N ARG A 22 -10.21 -2.02 23.83
CA ARG A 22 -8.88 -1.37 23.86
C ARG A 22 -7.93 -2.02 24.84
N PHE A 23 -8.42 -2.44 26.00
CA PHE A 23 -7.61 -3.16 26.98
C PHE A 23 -7.11 -4.50 26.41
N LEU A 24 -7.98 -5.29 25.77
CA LEU A 24 -7.65 -6.61 25.23
C LEU A 24 -6.80 -6.57 23.95
N THR A 25 -6.78 -5.45 23.25
CA THR A 25 -6.11 -5.28 21.94
C THR A 25 -4.98 -4.28 21.95
N ASN A 26 -4.46 -3.97 23.15
CA ASN A 26 -3.24 -3.17 23.25
C ASN A 26 -2.02 -3.97 22.76
N SER A 27 -0.92 -3.27 22.50
CA SER A 27 0.34 -3.87 22.01
C SER A 27 0.91 -4.95 22.94
N TYR A 28 0.66 -4.87 24.25
CA TYR A 28 1.09 -5.88 25.20
C TYR A 28 0.35 -7.22 25.02
N PHE A 29 -0.94 -7.21 24.68
CA PHE A 29 -1.71 -8.42 24.44
C PHE A 29 -1.62 -8.93 23.00
N GLU A 30 -1.26 -8.07 22.05
CA GLU A 30 -1.13 -8.42 20.64
C GLU A 30 -0.23 -9.63 20.39
N ARG A 31 0.90 -9.71 21.10
CA ARG A 31 1.84 -10.83 21.04
C ARG A 31 1.23 -12.19 21.40
N TYR A 32 0.09 -12.23 22.06
CA TYR A 32 -0.59 -13.49 22.42
C TYR A 32 -1.61 -13.95 21.37
N TYR A 33 -2.04 -13.08 20.44
CA TYR A 33 -3.07 -13.44 19.46
C TYR A 33 -2.70 -13.18 18.00
N SER A 34 -1.81 -12.22 17.73
CA SER A 34 -1.52 -11.77 16.37
C SER A 34 -0.64 -12.76 15.61
N ASN A 35 -0.93 -12.91 14.33
CA ASN A 35 -0.26 -13.85 13.42
C ASN A 35 0.47 -13.17 12.28
N THR A 36 0.35 -11.86 12.19
CA THR A 36 0.85 -11.10 11.05
C THR A 36 1.61 -9.89 11.55
N LEU A 37 2.61 -9.52 10.78
CA LEU A 37 3.40 -8.31 10.95
C LEU A 37 3.09 -7.29 9.85
N SER A 38 2.14 -7.60 8.95
CA SER A 38 1.79 -6.77 7.80
C SER A 38 1.41 -5.33 8.19
N HIS A 39 0.69 -5.17 9.29
CA HIS A 39 0.27 -3.86 9.80
C HIS A 39 1.47 -2.97 10.21
N LEU A 40 2.64 -3.54 10.51
CA LEU A 40 3.86 -2.78 10.82
C LEU A 40 4.36 -1.97 9.62
N ASN A 41 4.07 -2.42 8.38
CA ASN A 41 4.34 -1.62 7.19
C ASN A 41 3.58 -0.30 7.21
N TYR A 42 2.40 -0.25 7.82
CA TYR A 42 1.63 0.99 7.96
C TYR A 42 2.12 1.84 9.13
N LEU A 43 2.33 1.23 10.30
CA LEU A 43 2.77 1.94 11.50
C LEU A 43 4.12 2.64 11.28
N SER A 44 5.07 1.97 10.64
CA SER A 44 6.41 2.51 10.37
C SER A 44 6.42 3.73 9.44
N LYS A 45 5.34 4.01 8.69
CA LYS A 45 5.33 5.15 7.75
C LYS A 45 5.26 6.50 8.44
N GLU A 46 4.72 6.57 9.65
CA GLU A 46 4.76 7.80 10.45
C GLU A 46 6.20 8.14 10.85
N ASP A 47 6.98 7.15 11.32
CA ASP A 47 8.39 7.33 11.65
C ASP A 47 9.23 7.65 10.40
N LEU A 48 8.95 6.96 9.28
CA LEU A 48 9.58 7.25 7.99
C LEU A 48 9.29 8.67 7.51
N TYR A 49 8.08 9.18 7.75
CA TYR A 49 7.68 10.53 7.39
C TYR A 49 8.37 11.59 8.26
N GLU A 50 8.52 11.35 9.56
CA GLU A 50 9.29 12.25 10.42
C GLU A 50 10.79 12.24 10.06
N ASP A 51 11.37 11.09 9.70
CA ASP A 51 12.72 11.03 9.16
C ASP A 51 12.84 11.80 7.82
N LEU A 52 11.88 11.65 6.90
CA LEU A 52 11.82 12.42 5.65
C LEU A 52 11.79 13.93 5.92
N LYS A 53 10.97 14.37 6.88
CA LYS A 53 10.88 15.77 7.30
C LYS A 53 12.21 16.31 7.81
N ILE A 54 12.90 15.55 8.66
CA ILE A 54 14.20 15.92 9.18
C ILE A 54 15.23 15.98 8.04
N TYR A 55 15.20 15.01 7.13
CA TYR A 55 16.14 14.93 6.02
C TYR A 55 15.98 16.08 5.01
N LEU A 56 14.74 16.41 4.63
CA LEU A 56 14.46 17.49 3.67
C LEU A 56 14.71 18.90 4.21
N LYS A 57 14.77 19.07 5.54
CA LYS A 57 15.18 20.35 6.17
C LYS A 57 16.67 20.65 6.00
N LYS A 58 17.49 19.66 5.66
CA LYS A 58 18.92 19.88 5.40
C LYS A 58 19.11 20.72 4.13
N PRO A 59 20.14 21.59 4.07
CA PRO A 59 20.46 22.32 2.86
C PRO A 59 20.66 21.38 1.66
N PRO A 60 20.21 21.72 0.44
CA PRO A 60 20.43 20.91 -0.76
C PRO A 60 21.89 20.50 -1.00
N SER A 61 22.86 21.31 -0.59
CA SER A 61 24.30 21.01 -0.67
C SER A 61 24.76 19.89 0.26
N GLU A 62 23.98 19.56 1.28
CA GLU A 62 24.30 18.59 2.33
C GLU A 62 23.41 17.33 2.26
N ARG A 63 22.50 17.26 1.28
CA ARG A 63 21.59 16.13 1.10
C ARG A 63 21.59 15.62 -0.34
N LYS A 64 21.18 14.36 -0.48
CA LYS A 64 20.93 13.72 -1.77
C LYS A 64 19.56 14.12 -2.32
N LYS A 65 19.34 13.86 -3.61
CA LYS A 65 18.01 13.94 -4.23
C LYS A 65 17.09 12.88 -3.61
N VAL A 66 15.86 13.26 -3.29
CA VAL A 66 14.90 12.42 -2.59
C VAL A 66 13.86 11.87 -3.55
N LEU A 67 13.78 10.56 -3.67
CA LEU A 67 12.67 9.84 -4.30
C LEU A 67 11.69 9.37 -3.22
N VAL A 68 10.44 9.82 -3.28
CA VAL A 68 9.33 9.24 -2.50
C VAL A 68 8.55 8.28 -3.38
N PHE A 69 8.43 7.02 -2.95
CA PHE A 69 7.69 5.99 -3.69
C PHE A 69 6.41 5.61 -2.95
N LEU A 70 5.25 5.93 -3.54
CA LEU A 70 3.92 5.65 -3.01
C LEU A 70 3.32 4.47 -3.79
N GLY A 71 3.46 3.26 -3.23
CA GLY A 71 3.02 2.04 -3.91
C GLY A 71 2.26 1.04 -3.05
N ASN A 72 2.00 -0.13 -3.65
CA ASN A 72 1.37 -1.26 -2.99
C ASN A 72 2.40 -2.36 -2.62
N SER A 73 1.94 -3.56 -2.28
CA SER A 73 2.79 -4.70 -1.91
C SER A 73 3.83 -5.08 -2.97
N ARG A 74 3.63 -4.74 -4.25
CA ARG A 74 4.55 -5.01 -5.37
C ARG A 74 5.85 -4.23 -5.30
N SER A 75 5.90 -3.22 -4.44
CA SER A 75 7.03 -2.30 -4.31
C SER A 75 7.62 -2.31 -2.90
N LEU A 76 7.30 -3.32 -2.08
CA LEU A 76 7.78 -3.41 -0.70
C LEU A 76 9.27 -3.76 -0.59
N LEU A 77 9.82 -4.53 -1.53
CA LEU A 77 11.13 -5.18 -1.34
C LEU A 77 12.29 -4.45 -2.04
N PHE A 78 12.20 -3.14 -2.27
CA PHE A 78 13.30 -2.39 -2.89
C PHE A 78 14.59 -2.56 -2.07
N PRO A 79 15.72 -2.97 -2.70
CA PRO A 79 16.98 -3.20 -2.00
C PRO A 79 17.66 -1.87 -1.72
N TYR A 80 17.23 -1.18 -0.66
CA TYR A 80 17.60 0.21 -0.37
C TYR A 80 19.12 0.44 -0.39
N HIS A 81 19.90 -0.40 0.31
CA HIS A 81 21.36 -0.24 0.37
C HIS A 81 22.03 -0.43 -0.99
N GLU A 82 21.66 -1.48 -1.75
CA GLU A 82 22.21 -1.72 -3.10
C GLU A 82 21.88 -0.57 -4.06
N LEU A 83 20.64 -0.05 -4.00
CA LEU A 83 20.21 1.07 -4.83
C LEU A 83 20.95 2.35 -4.45
N ARG A 84 21.19 2.58 -3.16
CA ARG A 84 21.95 3.74 -2.67
C ARG A 84 23.42 3.70 -3.10
N GLU A 85 24.02 2.51 -3.18
CA GLU A 85 25.39 2.35 -3.69
C GLU A 85 25.45 2.61 -5.20
N LYS A 86 24.48 2.08 -5.95
CA LYS A 86 24.42 2.23 -7.41
C LYS A 86 24.01 3.63 -7.89
N TYR A 87 23.13 4.29 -7.14
CA TYR A 87 22.62 5.65 -7.42
C TYR A 87 22.96 6.58 -6.24
N PRO A 88 24.25 6.94 -6.07
CA PRO A 88 24.72 7.65 -4.89
C PRO A 88 24.15 9.05 -4.74
N ASP A 89 23.62 9.66 -5.81
CA ASP A 89 23.00 10.98 -5.76
C ASP A 89 21.57 10.97 -5.23
N TRP A 90 20.99 9.78 -5.06
CA TRP A 90 19.61 9.63 -4.63
C TRP A 90 19.48 8.90 -3.29
N ILE A 91 18.35 9.16 -2.63
CA ILE A 91 17.86 8.40 -1.49
C ILE A 91 16.37 8.07 -1.72
N LEU A 92 16.03 6.80 -1.53
CA LEU A 92 14.66 6.30 -1.62
C LEU A 92 13.97 6.36 -0.25
N TYR A 93 12.76 6.90 -0.23
CA TYR A 93 11.80 6.78 0.85
C TYR A 93 10.59 5.97 0.36
N ASN A 94 10.51 4.72 0.79
CA ASN A 94 9.51 3.77 0.30
C ASN A 94 8.27 3.76 1.21
N PHE A 95 7.22 4.46 0.76
CA PHE A 95 5.91 4.50 1.41
C PHE A 95 4.99 3.37 0.98
N SER A 96 5.49 2.36 0.27
CA SER A 96 4.67 1.21 -0.16
C SER A 96 4.12 0.41 1.01
N VAL A 97 2.87 -0.06 0.88
CA VAL A 97 2.15 -0.87 1.87
C VAL A 97 1.27 -1.92 1.19
N PRO A 98 0.96 -3.07 1.82
CA PRO A 98 0.05 -4.06 1.25
C PRO A 98 -1.34 -3.48 0.97
N GLY A 99 -1.79 -3.51 -0.29
CA GLY A 99 -3.06 -2.90 -0.70
C GLY A 99 -3.04 -1.38 -0.86
N GLY A 100 -1.86 -0.74 -0.90
CA GLY A 100 -1.72 0.69 -1.15
C GLY A 100 -2.50 1.15 -2.38
N SER A 101 -3.36 2.15 -2.19
CA SER A 101 -4.32 2.66 -3.18
C SER A 101 -4.25 4.19 -3.29
N PRO A 102 -4.90 4.81 -4.30
CA PRO A 102 -4.81 6.25 -4.54
C PRO A 102 -5.23 7.14 -3.37
N ASP A 103 -6.14 6.69 -2.51
CA ASP A 103 -6.52 7.41 -1.30
C ASP A 103 -5.41 7.46 -0.24
N TYR A 104 -4.67 6.36 -0.07
CA TYR A 104 -3.46 6.31 0.73
C TYR A 104 -2.35 7.20 0.14
N PHE A 105 -2.22 7.24 -1.19
CA PHE A 105 -1.25 8.12 -1.84
C PHE A 105 -1.59 9.58 -1.61
N LEU A 106 -2.86 9.95 -1.80
CA LEU A 106 -3.36 11.31 -1.53
C LEU A 106 -3.14 11.71 -0.07
N TYR A 107 -3.35 10.80 0.88
CA TYR A 107 -3.09 11.06 2.29
C TYR A 107 -1.65 11.53 2.55
N TRP A 108 -0.65 10.87 1.96
CA TRP A 108 0.75 11.28 2.12
C TRP A 108 1.08 12.53 1.31
N VAL A 109 0.57 12.67 0.08
CA VAL A 109 0.77 13.88 -0.73
C VAL A 109 0.22 15.11 -0.04
N GLU A 110 -1.00 15.05 0.53
CA GLU A 110 -1.57 16.14 1.33
C GLU A 110 -0.64 16.57 2.46
N ARG A 111 -0.05 15.60 3.18
CA ARG A 111 0.87 15.88 4.29
C ARG A 111 2.17 16.48 3.80
N ILE A 112 2.81 15.88 2.79
CA ILE A 112 4.05 16.39 2.17
C ILE A 112 3.88 17.85 1.76
N VAL A 113 2.82 18.16 1.00
CA VAL A 113 2.57 19.52 0.50
C VAL A 113 2.17 20.47 1.63
N LYS A 114 1.34 20.04 2.58
CA LYS A 114 0.91 20.87 3.72
C LYS A 114 2.07 21.26 4.63
N ASP A 115 3.01 20.35 4.87
CA ASP A 115 4.20 20.60 5.69
C ASP A 115 5.31 21.35 4.90
N GLY A 116 5.04 21.75 3.65
CA GLY A 116 5.98 22.49 2.80
C GLY A 116 7.20 21.67 2.39
N LEU A 117 7.08 20.33 2.40
CA LEU A 117 8.17 19.44 2.02
C LEU A 117 8.25 19.35 0.50
N HIS A 118 9.47 19.34 -0.01
CA HIS A 118 9.73 19.33 -1.45
C HIS A 118 10.71 18.21 -1.82
N PRO A 119 10.27 16.93 -1.86
CA PRO A 119 11.07 15.86 -2.42
C PRO A 119 11.39 16.15 -3.90
N ASP A 120 12.49 15.59 -4.39
CA ASP A 120 12.96 15.82 -5.75
C ASP A 120 12.12 15.05 -6.79
N PHE A 121 11.52 13.92 -6.38
CA PHE A 121 10.60 13.17 -7.22
C PHE A 121 9.60 12.32 -6.41
N VAL A 122 8.37 12.18 -6.91
CA VAL A 122 7.34 11.29 -6.35
C VAL A 122 6.86 10.29 -7.39
N VAL A 123 6.83 9.00 -7.04
CA VAL A 123 6.24 7.95 -7.89
C VAL A 123 4.96 7.44 -7.24
N LEU A 124 3.89 7.33 -8.04
CA LEU A 124 2.58 6.84 -7.62
C LEU A 124 2.25 5.53 -8.36
N ASP A 125 1.93 4.45 -7.65
CA ASP A 125 1.49 3.21 -8.30
C ASP A 125 0.15 3.41 -9.02
N GLN A 126 0.02 2.77 -10.19
CA GLN A 126 -1.15 2.82 -11.04
C GLN A 126 -1.39 1.41 -11.62
N SER A 127 -1.67 0.44 -10.75
CA SER A 127 -2.00 -0.93 -11.15
C SER A 127 -3.48 -1.09 -11.56
N LEU A 128 -3.82 -2.15 -12.28
CA LEU A 128 -5.20 -2.40 -12.72
C LEU A 128 -6.12 -2.80 -11.54
N GLU A 129 -5.64 -3.62 -10.61
CA GLU A 129 -6.44 -4.16 -9.50
C GLU A 129 -6.88 -3.09 -8.51
N ILE A 130 -6.07 -2.05 -8.27
CA ILE A 130 -6.42 -0.97 -7.34
C ILE A 130 -7.63 -0.15 -7.82
N PHE A 131 -7.97 -0.24 -9.11
CA PHE A 131 -9.13 0.42 -9.70
C PHE A 131 -10.32 -0.53 -9.92
N ASN A 132 -10.32 -1.73 -9.34
CA ASN A 132 -11.55 -2.52 -9.26
C ASN A 132 -12.33 -2.16 -7.99
N LYS A 133 -13.55 -1.67 -8.16
CA LYS A 133 -14.49 -1.36 -7.06
C LYS A 133 -15.21 -2.60 -6.52
N THR A 134 -15.24 -3.69 -7.29
CA THR A 134 -16.03 -4.90 -6.98
C THR A 134 -15.19 -6.19 -7.01
N PRO A 135 -14.00 -6.25 -6.40
CA PRO A 135 -13.26 -7.51 -6.31
C PRO A 135 -14.00 -8.50 -5.40
N ASN A 136 -13.86 -9.81 -5.68
CA ASN A 136 -14.33 -10.84 -4.74
C ASN A 136 -13.50 -10.84 -3.45
N LEU A 137 -12.23 -10.47 -3.54
CA LEU A 137 -11.33 -10.29 -2.42
C LEU A 137 -10.96 -8.81 -2.27
N ALA A 138 -11.72 -8.10 -1.44
CA ALA A 138 -11.46 -6.70 -1.12
C ALA A 138 -10.26 -6.55 -0.16
N LEU A 139 -9.45 -5.53 -0.39
CA LEU A 139 -8.32 -5.14 0.46
C LEU A 139 -8.74 -3.92 1.28
N ASP A 140 -8.90 -4.11 2.60
CA ASP A 140 -9.36 -3.08 3.52
C ASP A 140 -8.23 -2.43 4.33
N GLU A 141 -6.99 -2.91 4.15
CA GLU A 141 -5.86 -2.57 5.01
C GLU A 141 -5.57 -1.07 5.03
N VAL A 142 -5.66 -0.39 3.89
CA VAL A 142 -5.50 1.07 3.79
C VAL A 142 -6.54 1.80 4.64
N LEU A 143 -7.80 1.39 4.54
CA LEU A 143 -8.89 2.02 5.28
C LEU A 143 -8.74 1.84 6.79
N ILE A 144 -8.23 0.68 7.20
CA ILE A 144 -8.06 0.31 8.61
C ILE A 144 -6.80 0.97 9.21
N TYR A 145 -5.67 0.91 8.50
CA TYR A 145 -4.34 1.24 9.02
C TYR A 145 -3.68 2.43 8.32
N GLY A 146 -3.95 2.67 7.04
CA GLY A 146 -3.16 3.56 6.19
C GLY A 146 -3.56 5.03 6.17
N VAL A 147 -4.82 5.36 6.45
CA VAL A 147 -5.29 6.75 6.46
C VAL A 147 -5.84 7.16 7.82
N SER A 148 -5.85 8.46 8.13
CA SER A 148 -6.40 8.97 9.39
C SER A 148 -7.93 9.16 9.33
N PRO A 149 -8.66 9.12 10.47
CA PRO A 149 -10.09 9.43 10.49
C PRO A 149 -10.40 10.83 9.94
N GLY A 150 -9.52 11.80 10.22
CA GLY A 150 -9.67 13.16 9.70
C GLY A 150 -9.54 13.25 8.19
N PHE A 151 -8.72 12.40 7.56
CA PHE A 151 -8.62 12.30 6.10
C PHE A 151 -9.92 11.75 5.50
N LEU A 152 -10.43 10.64 6.06
CA LEU A 152 -11.69 10.04 5.59
C LEU A 152 -12.87 10.99 5.69
N LEU A 153 -12.95 11.78 6.76
CA LEU A 153 -14.00 12.78 6.93
C LEU A 153 -13.91 13.92 5.90
N ARG A 154 -12.70 14.34 5.49
CA ARG A 154 -12.52 15.33 4.42
C ARG A 154 -12.94 14.79 3.05
N HIS A 155 -12.69 13.50 2.81
CA HIS A 155 -12.98 12.82 1.55
C HIS A 155 -14.22 11.91 1.63
N TRP A 156 -15.16 12.22 2.53
CA TRP A 156 -16.23 11.29 2.91
C TRP A 156 -17.13 10.84 1.76
N ASN A 157 -17.30 11.72 0.77
CA ASN A 157 -18.10 11.51 -0.43
C ASN A 157 -17.46 10.56 -1.44
N ARG A 158 -16.18 10.21 -1.27
CA ARG A 158 -15.44 9.26 -2.12
C ARG A 158 -15.53 7.82 -1.62
N TYR A 159 -16.10 7.59 -0.44
CA TYR A 159 -16.21 6.28 0.18
C TYR A 159 -17.66 5.80 0.20
N SER A 160 -17.87 4.52 -0.12
CA SER A 160 -19.17 3.88 -0.06
C SER A 160 -19.65 3.70 1.40
N LYS A 161 -20.95 3.48 1.58
CA LYS A 161 -21.52 3.15 2.90
C LYS A 161 -20.89 1.88 3.50
N GLU A 162 -20.54 0.92 2.64
CA GLU A 162 -19.88 -0.31 3.05
C GLU A 162 -18.46 -0.05 3.56
N GLN A 163 -17.67 0.77 2.85
CA GLN A 163 -16.36 1.20 3.32
C GLN A 163 -16.48 1.95 4.65
N TRP A 164 -17.43 2.87 4.80
CA TRP A 164 -17.68 3.53 6.08
C TRP A 164 -18.03 2.54 7.21
N SER A 165 -18.83 1.52 6.92
CA SER A 165 -19.14 0.45 7.87
C SER A 165 -17.89 -0.35 8.27
N ILE A 166 -17.05 -0.71 7.30
CA ILE A 166 -15.77 -1.40 7.53
C ILE A 166 -14.84 -0.54 8.40
N PHE A 167 -14.70 0.74 8.06
CA PHE A 167 -13.90 1.69 8.82
C PHE A 167 -14.38 1.79 10.27
N LEU A 168 -15.67 2.07 10.49
CA LEU A 168 -16.23 2.21 11.82
C LEU A 168 -16.09 0.91 12.61
N SER A 169 -16.47 -0.24 12.04
CA SER A 169 -16.41 -1.53 12.74
C SER A 169 -14.98 -1.95 13.10
N LYS A 170 -14.03 -1.91 12.16
CA LYS A 170 -12.67 -2.42 12.38
C LYS A 170 -11.74 -1.41 13.07
N ARG A 171 -11.99 -0.11 12.95
CA ARG A 171 -11.15 0.90 13.61
C ARG A 171 -11.62 1.22 15.02
N ILE A 172 -12.93 1.18 15.27
CA ILE A 172 -13.48 1.41 16.61
C ILE A 172 -13.31 0.16 17.47
N PHE A 173 -13.61 -1.03 16.93
CA PHE A 173 -13.48 -2.32 17.63
C PHE A 173 -12.31 -3.14 17.09
N HIS A 174 -11.17 -3.05 17.76
CA HIS A 174 -9.97 -3.80 17.41
C HIS A 174 -10.16 -5.31 17.54
N SER A 175 -11.01 -5.78 18.44
CA SER A 175 -11.34 -7.21 18.54
C SER A 175 -12.05 -7.73 17.28
N TYR A 176 -12.80 -6.89 16.59
CA TYR A 176 -13.42 -7.24 15.30
C TYR A 176 -12.39 -7.28 14.16
N ARG A 177 -11.39 -6.40 14.23
CA ARG A 177 -10.25 -6.32 13.30
C ARG A 177 -9.30 -7.51 13.46
N ASP A 178 -8.81 -7.72 14.68
CA ASP A 178 -7.72 -8.67 14.97
C ASP A 178 -8.23 -10.08 15.29
N ARG A 179 -9.50 -10.20 15.68
CA ARG A 179 -10.21 -11.45 15.95
C ARG A 179 -9.41 -12.40 16.86
N PRO A 180 -9.01 -11.96 18.07
CA PRO A 180 -8.14 -12.73 18.95
C PRO A 180 -8.76 -14.10 19.26
N LYS A 181 -8.02 -15.16 18.94
CA LYS A 181 -8.48 -16.54 19.15
C LYS A 181 -8.00 -17.05 20.51
N LEU A 182 -8.94 -17.36 21.40
CA LEU A 182 -8.64 -17.83 22.76
C LEU A 182 -7.72 -19.06 22.79
N TRP A 183 -7.87 -19.98 21.83
CA TRP A 183 -7.01 -21.16 21.73
C TRP A 183 -5.54 -20.78 21.50
N ARG A 184 -5.27 -19.73 20.70
CA ARG A 184 -3.93 -19.23 20.42
C ARG A 184 -3.36 -18.48 21.61
N VAL A 185 -4.16 -17.66 22.26
CA VAL A 185 -3.77 -16.99 23.50
C VAL A 185 -3.35 -18.04 24.53
N ARG A 186 -4.15 -19.10 24.70
CA ARG A 186 -3.83 -20.21 25.60
C ARG A 186 -2.55 -20.94 25.19
N GLU A 187 -2.32 -21.15 23.90
CA GLU A 187 -1.09 -21.76 23.38
C GLU A 187 0.14 -20.91 23.68
N ARG A 188 0.06 -19.60 23.40
CA ARG A 188 1.16 -18.64 23.60
C ARG A 188 1.41 -18.27 25.06
N LEU A 189 0.51 -18.59 25.98
CA LEU A 189 0.73 -18.47 27.43
C LEU A 189 1.53 -19.65 28.02
N LYS A 190 1.59 -20.79 27.31
CA LYS A 190 2.37 -21.96 27.76
C LYS A 190 3.87 -21.69 27.62
N ASN A 191 4.70 -22.58 28.17
CA ASN A 191 6.16 -22.58 28.03
C ASN A 191 6.79 -21.20 28.32
N ASN A 192 6.41 -20.59 29.45
CA ASN A 192 6.88 -19.25 29.86
C ASN A 192 6.69 -18.17 28.79
N SER A 193 5.61 -18.25 27.99
CA SER A 193 5.32 -17.32 26.90
C SER A 193 6.36 -17.23 25.78
N TYR A 194 7.16 -18.29 25.57
CA TYR A 194 8.21 -18.34 24.54
C TYR A 194 7.73 -17.83 23.17
N TRP A 195 6.63 -18.37 22.64
CA TRP A 195 6.11 -17.96 21.32
C TRP A 195 5.57 -16.54 21.28
N ALA A 196 5.07 -16.01 22.40
CA ALA A 196 4.65 -14.62 22.48
C ALA A 196 5.86 -13.68 22.47
N ASN A 197 6.94 -14.04 23.17
CA ASN A 197 8.17 -13.27 23.18
C ASN A 197 8.85 -13.30 21.81
N ASN A 198 8.91 -14.45 21.13
CA ASN A 198 9.41 -14.52 19.75
C ASN A 198 8.63 -13.61 18.79
N TYR A 199 7.31 -13.50 18.96
CA TYR A 199 6.52 -12.54 18.18
C TYR A 199 6.88 -11.09 18.52
N ALA A 200 7.04 -10.76 19.81
CA ALA A 200 7.44 -9.43 20.24
C ALA A 200 8.83 -9.03 19.68
N ASP A 201 9.79 -9.97 19.71
CA ASP A 201 11.11 -9.78 19.12
C ASP A 201 11.01 -9.58 17.60
N ALA A 202 10.15 -10.36 16.92
CA ALA A 202 9.90 -10.19 15.50
C ALA A 202 9.30 -8.82 15.16
N VAL A 203 8.43 -8.26 16.02
CA VAL A 203 7.90 -6.89 15.85
C VAL A 203 9.03 -5.87 15.90
N VAL A 204 9.89 -5.94 16.93
CA VAL A 204 11.03 -5.01 17.10
C VAL A 204 11.97 -5.12 15.90
N ASN A 205 12.42 -6.32 15.56
CA ASN A 205 13.33 -6.56 14.43
C ASN A 205 12.73 -6.08 13.10
N THR A 206 11.42 -6.23 12.91
CA THR A 206 10.75 -5.77 11.69
C THR A 206 10.71 -4.24 11.62
N LEU A 207 10.40 -3.55 12.72
CA LEU A 207 10.40 -2.08 12.76
C LEU A 207 11.80 -1.50 12.57
N GLU A 208 12.81 -2.09 13.20
CA GLU A 208 14.22 -1.70 13.02
C GLU A 208 14.66 -1.91 11.56
N SER A 209 14.33 -3.05 10.96
CA SER A 209 14.61 -3.32 9.55
C SER A 209 13.90 -2.34 8.62
N LEU A 210 12.61 -2.04 8.85
CA LEU A 210 11.87 -1.07 8.06
C LEU A 210 12.48 0.34 8.16
N ALA A 211 12.96 0.74 9.34
CA ALA A 211 13.63 2.02 9.53
C ALA A 211 14.97 2.09 8.79
N ASP A 212 15.81 1.05 8.91
CA ASP A 212 17.10 0.94 8.21
C ASP A 212 16.94 0.96 6.68
N GLN A 213 15.94 0.24 6.17
CA GLN A 213 15.65 0.09 4.74
C GLN A 213 14.76 1.21 4.17
N LYS A 214 14.60 2.33 4.90
CA LYS A 214 13.76 3.48 4.52
C LYS A 214 12.35 3.08 4.03
N GLY A 215 11.73 2.18 4.77
CA GLY A 215 10.36 1.70 4.56
C GLY A 215 10.22 0.47 3.68
N SER A 216 11.32 -0.04 3.11
CA SER A 216 11.32 -1.30 2.36
C SER A 216 11.42 -2.51 3.29
N THR A 217 10.69 -3.58 2.99
CA THR A 217 10.81 -4.86 3.71
C THR A 217 12.04 -5.62 3.21
N SER A 218 12.80 -6.25 4.13
CA SER A 218 13.96 -7.07 3.77
C SER A 218 13.59 -8.23 2.83
N ARG A 219 14.47 -8.50 1.87
CA ARG A 219 14.31 -9.57 0.87
C ARG A 219 14.67 -10.96 1.40
N GLU A 220 15.49 -11.04 2.45
CA GLU A 220 16.09 -12.30 2.92
C GLU A 220 15.06 -13.32 3.39
N ALA A 221 13.87 -12.88 3.80
CA ALA A 221 12.78 -13.75 4.24
C ALA A 221 11.94 -14.37 3.10
N ASN A 222 12.12 -13.96 1.84
CA ASN A 222 11.06 -14.07 0.82
C ASN A 222 11.43 -14.74 -0.51
N VAL A 223 12.59 -15.40 -0.67
CA VAL A 223 12.99 -15.95 -1.97
C VAL A 223 12.16 -17.19 -2.33
N ILE A 224 10.96 -16.97 -2.87
CA ILE A 224 10.09 -17.98 -3.42
C ILE A 224 9.87 -17.61 -4.88
N LYS A 225 10.47 -18.36 -5.79
CA LYS A 225 10.10 -18.36 -7.21
C LYS A 225 9.09 -19.47 -7.44
N LEU A 226 7.92 -19.14 -7.99
CA LEU A 226 6.95 -20.16 -8.37
C LEU A 226 7.34 -20.85 -9.67
N PRO A 227 7.18 -22.17 -9.75
CA PRO A 227 7.17 -22.90 -11.01
C PRO A 227 6.10 -22.37 -11.98
N GLN A 228 6.37 -22.47 -13.28
CA GLN A 228 5.53 -21.87 -14.32
C GLN A 228 4.10 -22.43 -14.34
N ASP A 229 3.93 -23.73 -14.11
CA ASP A 229 2.63 -24.41 -14.03
C ASP A 229 1.79 -23.88 -12.86
N GLN A 230 2.41 -23.68 -11.69
CA GLN A 230 1.76 -23.08 -10.54
C GLN A 230 1.42 -21.62 -10.78
N LEU A 231 2.29 -20.87 -11.45
CA LEU A 231 2.07 -19.47 -11.78
C LEU A 231 0.87 -19.30 -12.71
N ILE A 232 0.71 -20.15 -13.73
CA ILE A 232 -0.48 -20.18 -14.60
C ILE A 232 -1.74 -20.45 -13.78
N LYS A 233 -1.73 -21.51 -12.95
CA LYS A 233 -2.89 -21.88 -12.13
C LYS A 233 -3.29 -20.76 -11.15
N ARG A 234 -2.31 -20.12 -10.50
CA ARG A 234 -2.58 -19.00 -9.59
C ARG A 234 -3.06 -17.77 -10.34
N SER A 235 -2.59 -17.53 -11.57
CA SER A 235 -3.02 -16.37 -12.38
C SER A 235 -4.53 -16.39 -12.61
N GLU A 236 -5.11 -17.56 -12.87
CA GLU A 236 -6.57 -17.73 -12.99
C GLU A 236 -7.29 -17.41 -11.67
N SER A 237 -6.75 -17.91 -10.55
CA SER A 237 -7.31 -17.66 -9.21
C SER A 237 -7.27 -16.17 -8.84
N ASP A 238 -6.16 -15.51 -9.09
CA ASP A 238 -5.98 -14.09 -8.79
C ASP A 238 -6.83 -13.22 -9.72
N PHE A 239 -6.98 -13.60 -10.98
CA PHE A 239 -7.90 -12.92 -11.90
C PHE A 239 -9.32 -13.01 -11.38
N GLN A 240 -9.75 -14.20 -10.97
CA GLN A 240 -11.09 -14.40 -10.42
C GLN A 240 -11.28 -13.65 -9.09
N SER A 241 -10.24 -13.50 -8.28
CA SER A 241 -10.32 -12.86 -6.96
C SER A 241 -10.36 -11.34 -7.07
N TYR A 242 -9.50 -10.76 -7.91
CA TYR A 242 -9.26 -9.32 -7.93
C TYR A 242 -9.91 -8.60 -9.12
N LEU A 243 -10.23 -9.29 -10.20
CA LEU A 243 -10.68 -8.68 -11.46
C LEU A 243 -12.01 -9.22 -11.98
N SER A 244 -12.71 -10.06 -11.22
CA SER A 244 -13.96 -10.67 -11.68
C SER A 244 -15.00 -10.76 -10.56
N PRO A 245 -16.04 -9.92 -10.52
CA PRO A 245 -16.42 -8.92 -11.51
C PRO A 245 -15.50 -7.69 -11.53
N TYR A 246 -15.61 -6.84 -12.56
CA TYR A 246 -14.84 -5.61 -12.66
C TYR A 246 -15.75 -4.39 -12.85
N THR A 247 -15.64 -3.45 -11.91
CA THR A 247 -16.25 -2.13 -12.00
C THR A 247 -15.17 -1.09 -11.79
N PHE A 248 -14.96 -0.19 -12.75
CA PHE A 248 -13.90 0.81 -12.62
C PHE A 248 -14.16 1.75 -11.44
N HIS A 249 -13.15 1.97 -10.62
CA HIS A 249 -13.24 2.76 -9.40
C HIS A 249 -12.91 4.24 -9.67
N SER A 250 -13.87 4.97 -10.23
CA SER A 250 -13.71 6.40 -10.57
C SER A 250 -13.31 7.28 -9.38
N ASP A 251 -13.86 7.01 -8.19
CA ASP A 251 -13.51 7.75 -6.96
C ASP A 251 -12.02 7.66 -6.62
N MET A 252 -11.39 6.49 -6.83
CA MET A 252 -9.95 6.31 -6.64
C MET A 252 -9.13 7.01 -7.71
N LEU A 253 -9.60 7.03 -8.97
CA LEU A 253 -8.93 7.80 -10.02
C LEU A 253 -8.96 9.29 -9.72
N GLU A 254 -10.05 9.78 -9.16
CA GLU A 254 -10.15 11.18 -8.75
C GLU A 254 -9.24 11.51 -7.56
N MET A 255 -9.02 10.59 -6.62
CA MET A 255 -8.00 10.79 -5.58
C MET A 255 -6.56 10.80 -6.13
N GLN A 256 -6.29 9.98 -7.15
CA GLN A 256 -5.03 10.04 -7.91
C GLN A 256 -4.86 11.42 -8.58
N ARG A 257 -5.96 11.95 -9.16
CA ARG A 257 -6.00 13.28 -9.78
C ARG A 257 -5.74 14.40 -8.78
N ASP A 258 -6.30 14.31 -7.58
CA ASP A 258 -6.04 15.25 -6.50
C ASP A 258 -4.57 15.21 -6.07
N SER A 259 -3.96 14.01 -6.01
CA SER A 259 -2.53 13.83 -5.70
C SER A 259 -1.66 14.56 -6.74
N VAL A 260 -1.89 14.28 -8.02
CA VAL A 260 -1.17 14.93 -9.13
C VAL A 260 -1.33 16.44 -9.11
N LYS A 261 -2.55 16.94 -8.89
CA LYS A 261 -2.82 18.38 -8.82
C LYS A 261 -2.05 19.05 -7.70
N LEU A 262 -1.97 18.42 -6.52
CA LEU A 262 -1.20 18.93 -5.38
C LEU A 262 0.30 18.95 -5.68
N LEU A 263 0.85 17.87 -6.24
CA LEU A 263 2.27 17.78 -6.62
C LEU A 263 2.65 18.86 -7.64
N LYS A 264 1.84 19.02 -8.69
CA LYS A 264 2.02 20.08 -9.69
C LYS A 264 2.00 21.48 -9.09
N LYS A 265 1.00 21.76 -8.24
CA LYS A 265 0.87 23.06 -7.57
C LYS A 265 2.08 23.34 -6.66
N ALA A 266 2.64 22.31 -6.04
CA ALA A 266 3.81 22.41 -5.17
C ALA A 266 5.14 22.51 -5.95
N GLY A 267 5.16 22.26 -7.27
CA GLY A 267 6.39 22.23 -8.07
C GLY A 267 7.19 20.93 -7.93
N ILE A 268 6.57 19.86 -7.43
CA ILE A 268 7.23 18.56 -7.20
C ILE A 268 7.09 17.70 -8.46
N SER A 269 8.23 17.24 -8.99
CA SER A 269 8.26 16.30 -10.12
C SER A 269 7.67 14.94 -9.75
N TYR A 270 6.95 14.32 -10.68
CA TYR A 270 6.29 13.05 -10.41
C TYR A 270 6.05 12.21 -11.66
N ALA A 271 5.78 10.92 -11.46
CA ALA A 271 5.29 9.99 -12.47
C ALA A 271 4.37 8.95 -11.84
N THR A 272 3.57 8.28 -12.67
CA THR A 272 2.84 7.07 -12.28
C THR A 272 3.55 5.84 -12.80
N ILE A 273 3.37 4.69 -12.15
CA ILE A 273 4.02 3.44 -12.56
C ILE A 273 3.03 2.29 -12.59
N TRP A 274 3.05 1.52 -13.67
CA TRP A 274 2.36 0.23 -13.75
C TRP A 274 3.38 -0.90 -13.65
N VAL A 275 3.46 -1.49 -12.46
CA VAL A 275 4.46 -2.50 -12.13
C VAL A 275 4.21 -3.79 -12.91
N ARG A 276 5.29 -4.46 -13.27
CA ARG A 276 5.25 -5.71 -14.03
C ARG A 276 4.59 -6.84 -13.23
N VAL A 277 3.64 -7.52 -13.86
CA VAL A 277 3.01 -8.75 -13.34
C VAL A 277 3.42 -9.97 -14.17
N ALA A 278 3.11 -11.17 -13.67
CA ALA A 278 3.44 -12.41 -14.37
C ALA A 278 2.85 -12.43 -15.78
N ARG A 279 3.61 -12.86 -16.79
CA ARG A 279 3.12 -12.96 -18.18
C ARG A 279 1.82 -13.76 -18.35
N PRO A 280 1.61 -14.91 -17.70
CA PRO A 280 0.31 -15.58 -17.75
C PRO A 280 -0.83 -14.73 -17.18
N TYR A 281 -0.59 -13.98 -16.10
CA TYR A 281 -1.59 -13.11 -15.49
C TYR A 281 -1.91 -11.89 -16.36
N PHE A 282 -0.87 -11.23 -16.86
CA PHE A 282 -0.97 -10.11 -17.78
C PHE A 282 -1.78 -10.48 -19.04
N ARG A 283 -1.61 -11.71 -19.56
CA ARG A 283 -2.41 -12.21 -20.69
C ARG A 283 -3.89 -12.28 -20.37
N LEU A 284 -4.27 -12.63 -19.14
CA LEU A 284 -5.68 -12.67 -18.74
C LEU A 284 -6.29 -11.26 -18.71
N TYR A 285 -5.52 -10.23 -18.34
CA TYR A 285 -6.01 -8.84 -18.35
C TYR A 285 -6.59 -8.44 -19.71
N GLY A 286 -5.93 -8.85 -20.81
CA GLY A 286 -6.28 -8.47 -22.18
C GLY A 286 -7.10 -9.50 -22.96
N THR A 287 -7.40 -10.68 -22.39
CA THR A 287 -8.13 -11.74 -23.11
C THR A 287 -9.38 -12.23 -22.40
N ARG A 288 -9.45 -12.10 -21.07
CA ARG A 288 -10.55 -12.63 -20.28
C ARG A 288 -11.62 -11.56 -20.05
N LYS A 289 -12.82 -11.83 -20.56
CA LYS A 289 -14.00 -11.03 -20.22
C LYS A 289 -14.49 -11.34 -18.81
N THR A 290 -15.01 -10.32 -18.15
CA THR A 290 -15.69 -10.44 -16.86
C THR A 290 -16.97 -9.62 -16.86
N ASN A 291 -17.83 -9.85 -15.86
CA ASN A 291 -19.05 -9.09 -15.68
C ASN A 291 -18.72 -7.65 -15.25
N THR A 292 -19.24 -6.68 -16.00
CA THR A 292 -19.22 -5.25 -15.67
C THR A 292 -20.64 -4.70 -15.71
N PRO A 293 -20.90 -3.46 -15.22
CA PRO A 293 -22.23 -2.86 -15.27
C PRO A 293 -22.82 -2.77 -16.70
N GLU A 294 -21.97 -2.60 -17.72
CA GLU A 294 -22.34 -2.49 -19.13
C GLU A 294 -22.38 -3.83 -19.87
N GLY A 295 -22.12 -4.94 -19.17
CA GLY A 295 -22.07 -6.30 -19.72
C GLY A 295 -20.65 -6.88 -19.82
N PRO A 296 -20.46 -8.08 -20.39
CA PRO A 296 -19.15 -8.73 -20.38
C PRO A 296 -18.08 -7.97 -21.18
N GLN A 297 -17.06 -7.45 -20.49
CA GLN A 297 -15.96 -6.66 -21.06
C GLN A 297 -14.59 -7.12 -20.54
N ILE A 298 -13.52 -6.71 -21.22
CA ILE A 298 -12.13 -6.98 -20.82
C ILE A 298 -11.69 -5.88 -19.86
N PRO A 299 -11.26 -6.19 -18.62
CA PRO A 299 -10.88 -5.18 -17.62
C PRO A 299 -9.78 -4.21 -18.10
N LEU A 300 -8.82 -4.71 -18.89
CA LEU A 300 -7.73 -3.89 -19.41
C LEU A 300 -8.22 -2.79 -20.35
N ASP A 301 -9.22 -3.06 -21.19
CA ASP A 301 -9.74 -2.07 -22.13
C ASP A 301 -10.42 -0.90 -21.39
N ILE A 302 -11.16 -1.22 -20.33
CA ILE A 302 -11.81 -0.23 -19.47
C ILE A 302 -10.75 0.61 -18.76
N TRP A 303 -9.79 -0.07 -18.13
CA TRP A 303 -8.73 0.59 -17.36
C TRP A 303 -7.84 1.47 -18.25
N LEU A 304 -7.38 0.98 -19.41
CA LEU A 304 -6.56 1.77 -20.33
C LEU A 304 -7.31 3.00 -20.85
N THR A 305 -8.61 2.88 -21.13
CA THR A 305 -9.42 4.02 -21.59
C THR A 305 -9.43 5.14 -20.56
N GLU A 306 -9.69 4.82 -19.30
CA GLU A 306 -9.75 5.79 -18.21
C GLU A 306 -8.37 6.35 -17.85
N ILE A 307 -7.34 5.50 -17.82
CA ILE A 307 -5.97 5.91 -17.52
C ILE A 307 -5.39 6.80 -18.62
N GLN A 308 -5.56 6.45 -19.90
CA GLN A 308 -5.07 7.31 -20.98
C GLN A 308 -5.78 8.66 -21.01
N LYS A 309 -7.08 8.69 -20.64
CA LYS A 309 -7.81 9.94 -20.47
C LYS A 309 -7.21 10.76 -19.32
N PHE A 310 -7.00 10.14 -18.17
CA PHE A 310 -6.34 10.75 -17.02
C PHE A 310 -4.95 11.30 -17.38
N ASP A 311 -4.10 10.51 -18.03
CA ASP A 311 -2.72 10.89 -18.39
C ASP A 311 -2.71 12.07 -19.37
N ARG A 312 -3.62 12.11 -20.36
CA ARG A 312 -3.76 13.25 -21.28
C ARG A 312 -4.23 14.52 -20.57
N GLU A 313 -5.27 14.43 -19.74
CA GLU A 313 -5.85 15.56 -19.03
C GLU A 313 -4.88 16.14 -17.98
N THR A 314 -4.13 15.27 -17.34
CA THR A 314 -3.20 15.65 -16.27
C THR A 314 -1.76 15.76 -16.75
N GLN A 315 -1.47 15.51 -18.03
CA GLN A 315 -0.11 15.43 -18.58
C GLN A 315 0.84 14.59 -17.71
N THR A 316 0.32 13.46 -17.21
CA THR A 316 1.05 12.56 -16.33
C THR A 316 1.76 11.51 -17.16
N LYS A 317 3.04 11.26 -16.87
CA LYS A 317 3.81 10.19 -17.52
C LYS A 317 3.55 8.87 -16.79
N LEU A 318 3.17 7.85 -17.55
CA LEU A 318 3.07 6.47 -17.08
C LEU A 318 4.35 5.69 -17.40
N TRP A 319 5.03 5.21 -16.37
CA TRP A 319 6.10 4.24 -16.49
C TRP A 319 5.50 2.83 -16.56
N ASP A 320 5.30 2.34 -17.77
CA ASP A 320 4.71 1.02 -18.02
C ASP A 320 5.79 -0.07 -18.08
N MET A 321 5.96 -0.82 -16.99
CA MET A 321 6.92 -1.95 -16.94
C MET A 321 6.41 -3.20 -17.66
N ASN A 322 5.10 -3.31 -17.92
CA ASN A 322 4.53 -4.48 -18.57
C ASN A 322 4.85 -4.53 -20.06
N HIS A 323 5.04 -3.36 -20.68
CA HIS A 323 5.39 -3.21 -22.10
C HIS A 323 6.80 -2.67 -22.35
N ASP A 324 7.56 -2.27 -21.33
CA ASP A 324 8.93 -1.75 -21.53
C ASP A 324 9.88 -2.87 -22.03
N PRO A 325 10.47 -2.74 -23.23
CA PRO A 325 11.31 -3.77 -23.83
C PRO A 325 12.67 -3.93 -23.13
N GLN A 326 13.07 -2.94 -22.31
CA GLN A 326 14.33 -2.96 -21.57
C GLN A 326 14.18 -3.62 -20.20
N TYR A 327 12.96 -3.93 -19.75
CA TYR A 327 12.72 -4.68 -18.52
C TYR A 327 12.57 -6.18 -18.79
N THR A 328 13.55 -6.96 -18.34
CA THR A 328 13.67 -8.39 -18.71
C THR A 328 13.43 -9.37 -17.55
N CYS A 329 13.35 -8.92 -16.29
CA CYS A 329 13.15 -9.84 -15.18
C CYS A 329 11.72 -10.42 -15.17
N ASP A 330 11.61 -11.74 -15.07
CA ASP A 330 10.33 -12.46 -15.18
C ASP A 330 10.17 -13.56 -14.11
N ASP A 331 10.75 -13.34 -12.93
CA ASP A 331 10.58 -14.23 -11.77
C ASP A 331 9.49 -13.70 -10.82
N PHE A 332 8.60 -14.59 -10.38
CA PHE A 332 7.41 -14.23 -9.60
C PHE A 332 7.22 -15.13 -8.39
N SER A 333 6.84 -14.53 -7.26
CA SER A 333 6.40 -15.25 -6.05
C SER A 333 4.91 -15.57 -6.08
N ASP A 334 4.15 -14.79 -6.83
CA ASP A 334 2.76 -15.02 -7.19
C ASP A 334 2.44 -14.22 -8.48
N PRO A 335 1.26 -14.40 -9.10
CA PRO A 335 0.89 -13.72 -10.33
C PRO A 335 1.05 -12.18 -10.31
N GLY A 336 0.80 -11.57 -9.16
CA GLY A 336 0.85 -10.12 -8.98
C GLY A 336 2.18 -9.58 -8.46
N HIS A 337 3.03 -10.40 -7.83
CA HIS A 337 4.25 -9.97 -7.15
C HIS A 337 5.50 -10.64 -7.70
N MET A 338 6.45 -9.81 -8.13
CA MET A 338 7.78 -10.25 -8.53
C MET A 338 8.51 -10.91 -7.36
N SER A 339 9.32 -11.91 -7.68
CA SER A 339 10.27 -12.54 -6.76
C SER A 339 11.25 -11.48 -6.20
N PRO A 340 11.74 -11.62 -4.96
CA PRO A 340 12.80 -10.75 -4.44
C PRO A 340 14.05 -10.69 -5.33
N SER A 341 14.31 -11.72 -6.16
CA SER A 341 15.39 -11.72 -7.15
C SER A 341 15.25 -10.64 -8.23
N CYS A 342 14.03 -10.20 -8.55
CA CYS A 342 13.78 -9.17 -9.55
C CYS A 342 13.85 -7.74 -9.02
N TYR A 343 13.85 -7.54 -7.70
CA TYR A 343 13.81 -6.20 -7.13
C TYR A 343 15.04 -5.32 -7.40
N PRO A 344 16.27 -5.86 -7.56
CA PRO A 344 17.40 -5.07 -8.07
C PRO A 344 17.13 -4.51 -9.49
N ALA A 345 16.57 -5.33 -10.39
CA ALA A 345 16.20 -4.89 -11.74
C ALA A 345 15.03 -3.90 -11.72
N TYR A 346 14.05 -4.11 -10.83
CA TYR A 346 12.94 -3.19 -10.63
C TYR A 346 13.41 -1.83 -10.11
N GLY A 347 14.26 -1.81 -9.09
CA GLY A 347 14.85 -0.57 -8.61
C GLY A 347 15.67 0.13 -9.69
N ASP A 348 16.51 -0.60 -10.44
CA ASP A 348 17.28 -0.05 -11.57
C ASP A 348 16.37 0.61 -12.63
N TYR A 349 15.25 -0.04 -12.96
CA TYR A 349 14.24 0.53 -13.86
C TYR A 349 13.74 1.90 -13.36
N VAL A 350 13.35 1.98 -12.09
CA VAL A 350 12.83 3.21 -11.47
C VAL A 350 13.88 4.32 -11.54
N PHE A 351 15.12 4.06 -11.12
CA PHE A 351 16.18 5.07 -11.12
C PHE A 351 16.67 5.46 -12.51
N ARG A 352 16.62 4.56 -13.48
CA ARG A 352 16.88 4.90 -14.89
C ARG A 352 15.81 5.85 -15.44
N LYS A 353 14.53 5.58 -15.17
CA LYS A 353 13.43 6.49 -15.57
C LYS A 353 13.55 7.86 -14.90
N LEU A 354 13.98 7.93 -13.64
CA LEU A 354 14.28 9.20 -12.98
C LEU A 354 15.34 10.01 -13.74
N SER A 355 16.44 9.39 -14.16
CA SER A 355 17.48 10.07 -14.92
C SER A 355 17.00 10.55 -16.30
N GLU A 356 16.11 9.81 -16.96
CA GLU A 356 15.48 10.21 -18.22
C GLU A 356 14.56 11.43 -18.03
N ASP A 357 13.83 11.52 -16.90
CA ASP A 357 12.82 12.54 -16.65
C ASP A 357 13.35 13.82 -15.95
N VAL A 358 14.43 13.70 -15.17
CA VAL A 358 15.05 14.84 -14.48
C VAL A 358 16.13 15.51 -15.37
N GLY A 359 16.54 14.86 -16.47
CA GLY A 359 17.61 15.32 -17.36
C GLY A 359 19.01 15.19 -16.75
N PRO A 360 20.08 15.20 -17.56
CA PRO A 360 21.43 15.36 -17.03
C PRO A 360 21.53 16.77 -16.43
N ASN A 361 21.92 16.84 -15.15
CA ASN A 361 22.24 18.10 -14.48
C ASN A 361 23.27 18.92 -15.27
#